data_AF-A0A2D5ZKZ1-F1
#
_entry.id   AF-A0A2D5ZKZ1-F1
#
_cell.length_a   1.000
_cell.length_b   1.000
_cell.length_c   1.000
_cell.angle_alpha   90.00
_cell.angle_beta   90.00
_cell.angle_gamma   90.00
#
_symmetry.space_group_name_H-M   'P 1'
#
loop_
_entity.id
_entity.type
_entity.pdbx_description
1 polymer ?
#
loop_
_entity_poly.entity_id
_entity_poly.type
_entity_poly.pdbx_seq_one_letter_code
_entity_poly.pdbx_strand_id
1 'polypeptide(L)'
;MIPLLALAAALTQSPVAQDPLAAALDRIEALEQRIEALQPQPALIAGPVMAYDSGWIALTKGEETTVTHAVGGDPDRYIVLFDTRSDAHGQHHIGYGGRALDGIDRGYTGAYYYGLDTNVITLRRATDDTFCHEVKVRIVTY
;
A
#
# COMPACT_ATOMS: atom_id res chain seq x y z
N MET A 1 -13.86 64.89 70.76
CA MET A 1 -13.71 64.53 69.34
C MET A 1 -13.62 63.02 69.28
N ILE A 2 -14.77 62.37 69.09
CA ILE A 2 -15.29 61.84 67.82
C ILE A 2 -14.61 60.50 67.45
N PRO A 3 -15.41 59.49 67.09
CA PRO A 3 -15.17 58.08 67.36
C PRO A 3 -14.85 57.33 66.06
N LEU A 4 -15.14 56.03 66.02
CA LEU A 4 -15.42 55.26 64.80
C LEU A 4 -14.17 54.80 64.03
N LEU A 5 -13.88 53.49 64.06
CA LEU A 5 -13.60 52.64 62.90
C LEU A 5 -13.02 51.30 63.38
N ALA A 6 -13.90 50.43 63.89
CA ALA A 6 -13.65 48.99 63.93
C ALA A 6 -14.73 48.31 63.07
N LEU A 7 -14.89 48.76 61.83
CA LEU A 7 -15.77 48.13 60.84
C LEU A 7 -15.50 48.66 59.43
N ALA A 8 -14.38 48.28 58.80
CA ALA A 8 -14.23 48.37 57.34
C ALA A 8 -12.92 47.71 56.87
N ALA A 9 -12.94 46.39 56.66
CA ALA A 9 -12.07 45.72 55.69
C ALA A 9 -12.56 44.28 55.41
N ALA A 10 -13.86 44.11 55.22
CA ALA A 10 -14.45 42.89 54.66
C ALA A 10 -15.24 43.22 53.37
N LEU A 11 -14.66 44.11 52.57
CA LEU A 11 -15.09 44.55 51.24
C LEU A 11 -13.75 44.94 50.60
N THR A 12 -13.16 44.30 49.60
CA THR A 12 -13.71 43.67 48.41
C THR A 12 -12.62 42.78 47.82
N GLN A 13 -12.71 41.46 47.94
CA GLN A 13 -12.20 40.59 46.87
C GLN A 13 -13.40 40.31 45.99
N SER A 14 -13.78 41.33 45.19
CA SER A 14 -14.50 41.01 43.95
C SER A 14 -13.59 40.05 43.20
N PRO A 15 -14.07 38.85 42.82
CA PRO A 15 -13.27 38.00 41.95
C PRO A 15 -13.06 38.83 40.69
N VAL A 16 -11.81 39.29 40.52
CA VAL A 16 -11.36 39.99 39.32
C VAL A 16 -11.91 39.15 38.18
N ALA A 17 -12.76 39.76 37.36
CA ALA A 17 -13.20 39.18 36.11
C ALA A 17 -11.93 38.71 35.42
N GLN A 18 -11.72 37.39 35.41
CA GLN A 18 -10.60 36.78 34.72
C GLN A 18 -10.59 37.41 33.33
N ASP A 19 -9.43 37.91 32.92
CA ASP A 19 -9.28 38.59 31.63
C ASP A 19 -9.99 37.73 30.56
N PRO A 20 -11.14 38.19 30.03
CA PRO A 20 -11.95 37.36 29.16
C PRO A 20 -11.21 37.02 27.87
N LEU A 21 -10.19 37.82 27.51
CA LEU A 21 -9.29 37.52 26.41
C LEU A 21 -8.35 36.37 26.75
N ALA A 22 -7.71 36.37 27.92
CA ALA A 22 -6.86 35.28 28.37
C ALA A 22 -7.62 33.95 28.43
N ALA A 23 -8.84 33.95 28.99
CA ALA A 23 -9.67 32.76 29.03
C ALA A 23 -10.13 32.29 27.64
N ALA A 24 -10.33 33.22 26.70
CA ALA A 24 -10.65 32.89 25.31
C ALA A 24 -9.45 32.30 24.57
N LEU A 25 -8.24 32.80 24.82
CA LEU A 25 -7.01 32.28 24.23
C LEU A 25 -6.71 30.86 24.72
N ASP A 26 -6.81 30.60 26.02
CA ASP A 26 -6.66 29.26 26.59
C ASP A 26 -7.69 28.29 26.00
N ARG A 27 -8.91 28.77 25.72
CA ARG A 27 -9.97 27.97 25.11
C ARG A 27 -9.67 27.67 23.64
N ILE A 28 -9.12 28.62 22.91
CA ILE A 28 -8.69 28.43 21.52
C ILE A 28 -7.57 27.40 21.47
N GLU A 29 -6.56 27.51 22.33
CA GLU A 29 -5.45 26.56 22.40
C GLU A 29 -5.93 25.14 22.76
N ALA A 30 -6.84 25.02 23.73
CA ALA A 30 -7.44 23.73 24.08
C ALA A 30 -8.31 23.15 22.95
N LEU A 31 -8.95 24.00 22.15
CA LEU A 31 -9.71 23.58 20.97
C LEU A 31 -8.78 23.15 19.84
N GLU A 32 -7.66 23.84 19.62
CA GLU A 32 -6.63 23.45 18.64
C GLU A 32 -6.02 22.09 18.99
N GLN A 33 -5.65 21.89 20.26
CA GLN A 33 -5.15 20.59 20.74
C GLN A 33 -6.19 19.48 20.59
N ARG A 34 -7.46 19.78 20.82
CA ARG A 34 -8.55 18.82 20.66
C ARG A 34 -8.88 18.56 19.19
N ILE A 35 -8.79 19.54 18.32
CA ILE A 35 -8.91 19.38 16.87
C ILE A 35 -7.76 18.51 16.37
N GLU A 36 -6.52 18.75 16.80
CA GLU A 36 -5.36 17.91 16.46
C GLU A 36 -5.52 16.47 16.94
N ALA A 37 -6.02 16.26 18.17
CA ALA A 37 -6.30 14.92 18.69
C ALA A 37 -7.51 14.23 18.01
N LEU A 38 -8.40 15.01 17.40
CA LEU A 38 -9.53 14.53 16.61
C LEU A 38 -9.22 14.43 15.12
N GLN A 39 -8.09 14.97 14.65
CA GLN A 39 -7.63 14.67 13.31
C GLN A 39 -7.50 13.14 13.27
N PRO A 40 -8.06 12.49 12.25
CA PRO A 40 -7.75 11.09 12.04
C PRO A 40 -6.22 11.03 11.99
N GLN A 41 -5.61 10.40 13.00
CA GLN A 41 -4.20 10.04 12.87
C GLN A 41 -4.09 9.38 11.49
N PRO A 42 -3.09 9.69 10.68
CA PRO A 42 -2.81 8.89 9.51
C PRO A 42 -2.38 7.52 10.04
N ALA A 43 -3.33 6.72 10.50
CA ALA A 43 -3.29 5.30 10.35
C ALA A 43 -3.00 5.16 8.87
N LEU A 44 -1.74 4.82 8.59
CA LEU A 44 -1.29 4.36 7.30
C LEU A 44 -2.30 3.29 6.89
N ILE A 45 -3.33 3.68 6.15
CA ILE A 45 -3.90 2.82 5.15
C ILE A 45 -2.83 2.82 4.05
N ALA A 46 -1.67 2.25 4.38
CA ALA A 46 -0.72 1.78 3.41
C ALA A 46 -1.46 0.62 2.76
N GLY A 47 -2.34 0.97 1.83
CA GLY A 47 -2.92 0.00 0.93
C GLY A 47 -1.80 -0.71 0.19
N PRO A 48 -2.09 -1.86 -0.42
CA PRO A 48 -1.13 -2.59 -1.23
C PRO A 48 -0.32 -1.64 -2.14
N VAL A 49 1.00 -1.59 -1.94
CA VAL A 49 1.90 -0.75 -2.75
C VAL A 49 2.45 -1.60 -3.89
N MET A 50 2.29 -1.12 -5.11
CA MET A 50 2.97 -1.66 -6.29
C MET A 50 4.48 -1.43 -6.14
N ALA A 51 5.20 -2.46 -5.71
CA ALA A 51 6.64 -2.41 -5.47
C ALA A 51 7.45 -2.68 -6.74
N TYR A 52 6.85 -3.35 -7.73
CA TYR A 52 7.53 -3.71 -8.98
C TYR A 52 6.57 -3.85 -10.16
N ASP A 53 7.02 -3.45 -11.35
CA ASP A 53 6.38 -3.72 -12.65
C ASP A 53 7.48 -3.99 -13.69
N SER A 54 7.44 -5.17 -14.31
CA SER A 54 8.43 -5.57 -15.31
C SER A 54 8.24 -4.90 -16.68
N GLY A 55 7.12 -4.22 -16.90
CA GLY A 55 6.63 -3.98 -18.25
C GLY A 55 6.23 -5.29 -18.95
N TRP A 56 6.04 -5.23 -20.27
CA TRP A 56 5.81 -6.43 -21.08
C TRP A 56 7.15 -7.02 -21.53
N ILE A 57 7.33 -8.31 -21.30
CA ILE A 57 8.53 -9.08 -21.64
C ILE A 57 8.14 -10.13 -22.68
N ALA A 58 8.84 -10.17 -23.80
CA ALA A 58 8.71 -11.24 -24.78
C ALA A 58 9.32 -12.54 -24.25
N LEU A 59 8.60 -13.64 -24.40
CA LEU A 59 9.07 -14.96 -24.02
C LEU A 59 9.28 -15.84 -25.25
N THR A 60 10.46 -16.45 -25.34
CA THR A 60 10.74 -17.52 -26.29
C THR A 60 10.07 -18.81 -25.81
N LYS A 61 9.46 -19.57 -26.72
CA LYS A 61 8.82 -20.84 -26.39
C LYS A 61 9.83 -21.82 -25.82
N GLY A 62 9.46 -22.53 -24.75
CA GLY A 62 10.30 -23.56 -24.16
C GLY A 62 11.53 -23.04 -23.42
N GLU A 63 11.68 -21.72 -23.27
CA GLU A 63 12.78 -21.09 -22.53
C GLU A 63 12.31 -20.50 -21.20
N GLU A 64 13.28 -20.26 -20.34
CA GLU A 64 13.13 -19.57 -19.06
C GLU A 64 13.67 -18.15 -19.18
N THR A 65 13.01 -17.21 -18.50
CA THR A 65 13.45 -15.83 -18.41
C THR A 65 13.42 -15.42 -16.94
N THR A 66 14.59 -15.19 -16.36
CA THR A 66 14.70 -14.69 -14.98
C THR A 66 14.58 -13.17 -14.98
N VAL A 67 13.68 -12.65 -14.14
CA VAL A 67 13.46 -11.23 -13.95
C VAL A 67 13.96 -10.84 -12.56
N THR A 68 14.83 -9.83 -12.50
CA THR A 68 15.27 -9.23 -11.22
C THR A 68 14.32 -8.09 -10.84
N HIS A 69 13.61 -8.26 -9.73
CA HIS A 69 12.69 -7.25 -9.18
C HIS A 69 13.26 -6.50 -7.97
N ALA A 70 14.21 -7.10 -7.24
CA ALA A 70 14.92 -6.47 -6.11
C ALA A 70 14.01 -5.78 -5.07
N VAL A 71 12.82 -6.35 -4.82
CA VAL A 71 11.83 -5.78 -3.88
C VAL A 71 12.29 -5.95 -2.43
N GLY A 72 12.97 -7.06 -2.13
CA GLY A 72 13.45 -7.37 -0.78
C GLY A 72 12.35 -7.58 0.27
N GLY A 73 12.75 -7.92 1.48
CA GLY A 73 11.81 -8.28 2.55
C GLY A 73 11.38 -9.74 2.48
N ASP A 74 10.18 -10.04 2.96
CA ASP A 74 9.64 -11.40 3.04
C ASP A 74 8.78 -11.72 1.80
N PRO A 75 9.19 -12.69 0.94
CA PRO A 75 8.42 -13.08 -0.24
C PRO A 75 7.02 -13.63 0.07
N ASP A 76 6.76 -14.12 1.28
CA ASP A 76 5.42 -14.59 1.67
C ASP A 76 4.40 -13.43 1.77
N ARG A 77 4.89 -12.18 1.80
CA ARG A 77 4.07 -10.96 1.74
C ARG A 77 3.92 -10.40 0.34
N TYR A 78 4.47 -11.07 -0.68
CA TYR A 78 4.32 -10.63 -2.05
C TYR A 78 3.02 -11.13 -2.65
N ILE A 79 2.32 -10.23 -3.34
CA ILE A 79 1.24 -10.58 -4.25
C ILE A 79 1.76 -10.40 -5.67
N VAL A 80 1.93 -11.51 -6.39
CA VAL A 80 2.37 -11.49 -7.79
C VAL A 80 1.16 -11.44 -8.71
N LEU A 81 1.07 -10.37 -9.50
CA LEU A 81 0.13 -10.29 -10.62
C LEU A 81 0.88 -10.69 -11.88
N PHE A 82 0.38 -11.70 -12.57
CA PHE A 82 0.97 -12.23 -13.79
C PHE A 82 -0.05 -12.11 -14.92
N ASP A 83 0.28 -11.31 -15.92
CA ASP A 83 -0.57 -11.10 -17.10
C ASP A 83 0.12 -11.67 -18.33
N THR A 84 -0.68 -12.16 -19.28
CA THR A 84 -0.17 -12.62 -20.57
C THR A 84 -0.81 -11.83 -21.71
N ARG A 85 -0.09 -11.66 -22.82
CA ARG A 85 -0.65 -11.08 -24.04
C ARG A 85 -0.08 -11.70 -25.31
N SER A 86 -0.81 -11.50 -26.40
CA SER A 86 -0.36 -11.72 -27.77
C SER A 86 -1.08 -10.79 -28.74
N ASP A 87 -0.51 -10.64 -29.93
CA ASP A 87 -1.14 -9.83 -31.00
C ASP A 87 -2.52 -10.35 -31.41
N ALA A 88 -2.71 -11.68 -31.35
CA ALA A 88 -3.96 -12.33 -31.76
C ALA A 88 -5.10 -12.19 -30.72
N HIS A 89 -4.77 -12.04 -29.43
CA HIS A 89 -5.75 -12.12 -28.34
C HIS A 89 -5.73 -10.93 -27.37
N GLY A 90 -4.83 -9.95 -27.55
CA GLY A 90 -4.63 -8.88 -26.58
C GLY A 90 -4.17 -9.44 -25.23
N GLN A 91 -4.49 -8.75 -24.13
CA GLN A 91 -4.24 -9.24 -22.77
C GLN A 91 -5.27 -10.29 -22.36
N HIS A 92 -4.81 -11.43 -21.84
CA HIS A 92 -5.65 -12.59 -21.56
C HIS A 92 -5.00 -13.55 -20.54
N HIS A 93 -5.75 -14.60 -20.14
CA HIS A 93 -5.31 -15.67 -19.22
C HIS A 93 -5.40 -17.09 -19.83
N ILE A 94 -5.47 -17.19 -21.16
CA ILE A 94 -5.48 -18.49 -21.85
C ILE A 94 -4.13 -19.18 -21.59
N GLY A 95 -4.15 -20.42 -21.11
CA GLY A 95 -2.94 -21.18 -20.79
C GLY A 95 -2.21 -20.70 -19.53
N TYR A 96 -2.79 -19.78 -18.76
CA TYR A 96 -2.21 -19.36 -17.47
C TYR A 96 -1.94 -20.56 -16.57
N GLY A 97 -0.73 -20.62 -15.99
CA GLY A 97 -0.31 -21.70 -15.09
C GLY A 97 0.28 -22.92 -15.81
N GLY A 98 0.33 -22.90 -17.15
CA GLY A 98 0.74 -24.04 -17.95
C GLY A 98 -0.40 -25.07 -18.06
N ARG A 99 -0.76 -25.42 -19.29
CA ARG A 99 -1.83 -26.38 -19.57
C ARG A 99 -1.30 -27.50 -20.45
N ALA A 100 -1.44 -28.74 -20.00
CA ALA A 100 -1.29 -29.90 -20.88
C ALA A 100 -2.59 -30.09 -21.66
N LEU A 101 -2.52 -30.10 -23.00
CA LEU A 101 -3.71 -30.23 -23.85
C LEU A 101 -4.13 -31.70 -24.08
N ASP A 102 -3.20 -32.65 -24.04
CA ASP A 102 -3.47 -34.06 -24.36
C ASP A 102 -3.22 -35.05 -23.20
N GLY A 103 -2.84 -34.55 -22.01
CA GLY A 103 -2.56 -35.37 -20.83
C GLY A 103 -1.29 -36.23 -20.92
N ILE A 104 -0.54 -36.10 -22.01
CA ILE A 104 0.80 -36.64 -22.22
C ILE A 104 1.75 -35.42 -22.23
N ASP A 105 3.07 -35.60 -22.11
CA ASP A 105 4.07 -34.50 -22.14
C ASP A 105 4.16 -33.76 -23.50
N ARG A 106 3.09 -33.74 -24.29
CA ARG A 106 2.96 -33.06 -25.57
C ARG A 106 1.84 -32.03 -25.48
N GLY A 107 1.97 -30.89 -26.16
CA GLY A 107 0.96 -29.84 -26.12
C GLY A 107 0.91 -29.09 -24.78
N TYR A 108 2.05 -28.95 -24.10
CA TYR A 108 2.17 -28.02 -22.97
C TYR A 108 2.11 -26.59 -23.54
N THR A 109 1.03 -25.88 -23.22
CA THR A 109 0.74 -24.53 -23.69
C THR A 109 0.67 -23.53 -22.54
N GLY A 110 0.78 -22.25 -22.85
CA GLY A 110 0.70 -21.15 -21.90
C GLY A 110 2.01 -20.71 -21.27
N ALA A 111 1.90 -19.97 -20.18
CA ALA A 111 3.03 -19.45 -19.41
C ALA A 111 2.74 -19.47 -17.91
N TYR A 112 3.81 -19.58 -17.13
CA TYR A 112 3.77 -19.59 -15.68
C TYR A 112 5.06 -18.98 -15.12
N TYR A 113 5.06 -18.72 -13.81
CA TYR A 113 6.25 -18.34 -13.08
C TYR A 113 6.53 -19.34 -11.95
N TYR A 114 7.77 -19.38 -11.48
CA TYR A 114 8.20 -20.10 -10.29
C TYR A 114 9.50 -19.49 -9.76
N GLY A 115 9.97 -19.99 -8.61
CA GLY A 115 11.22 -19.53 -8.01
C GLY A 115 11.19 -18.05 -7.65
N LEU A 116 10.07 -17.59 -7.08
CA LEU A 116 9.99 -16.26 -6.48
C LEU A 116 10.83 -16.25 -5.21
N ASP A 117 11.79 -15.33 -5.14
CA ASP A 117 12.56 -15.06 -3.93
C ASP A 117 12.59 -13.56 -3.62
N THR A 118 13.53 -13.12 -2.79
CA THR A 118 13.64 -11.71 -2.38
C THR A 118 14.04 -10.77 -3.51
N ASN A 119 14.67 -11.28 -4.58
CA ASN A 119 15.26 -10.50 -5.66
C ASN A 119 14.78 -10.88 -7.06
N VAL A 120 14.44 -12.15 -7.29
CA VAL A 120 14.15 -12.67 -8.62
C VAL A 120 12.87 -13.49 -8.67
N ILE A 121 12.35 -13.59 -9.89
CA ILE A 121 11.25 -14.49 -10.27
C ILE A 121 11.60 -15.10 -11.64
N THR A 122 11.35 -16.40 -11.82
CA THR A 122 11.59 -17.09 -13.10
C THR A 122 10.29 -17.24 -13.85
N LEU A 123 10.28 -16.82 -15.11
CA LEU A 123 9.14 -16.92 -16.02
C LEU A 123 9.43 -18.01 -17.02
N ARG A 124 8.41 -18.80 -17.37
CA ARG A 124 8.53 -19.85 -18.36
C ARG A 124 7.35 -19.85 -19.31
N ARG A 125 7.66 -19.91 -20.60
CA ARG A 125 6.70 -20.17 -21.66
C ARG A 125 6.80 -21.62 -22.07
N ALA A 126 5.66 -22.29 -22.14
CA ALA A 126 5.62 -23.69 -22.51
C ALA A 126 6.05 -23.91 -23.98
N THR A 127 6.59 -25.09 -24.28
CA THR A 127 7.22 -25.39 -25.58
C THR A 127 6.24 -25.29 -26.75
N ASP A 128 4.98 -25.68 -26.54
CA ASP A 128 3.94 -25.69 -27.57
C ASP A 128 2.99 -24.49 -27.47
N ASP A 129 3.36 -23.46 -26.68
CA ASP A 129 2.50 -22.29 -26.49
C ASP A 129 2.31 -21.47 -27.77
N THR A 130 1.09 -21.05 -28.05
CA THR A 130 0.74 -20.11 -29.13
C THR A 130 -0.06 -18.90 -28.64
N PHE A 131 -0.23 -18.74 -27.33
CA PHE A 131 -1.11 -17.72 -26.75
C PHE A 131 -0.33 -16.67 -25.97
N CYS A 132 0.64 -17.07 -25.15
CA CYS A 132 1.35 -16.21 -24.21
C CYS A 132 2.69 -15.71 -24.79
N HIS A 133 2.62 -14.84 -25.80
CA HIS A 133 3.82 -14.31 -26.49
C HIS A 133 4.65 -13.40 -25.60
N GLU A 134 3.96 -12.61 -24.80
CA GLU A 134 4.56 -11.70 -23.83
C GLU A 134 3.86 -11.83 -22.49
N VAL A 135 4.59 -11.53 -21.42
CA VAL A 135 4.08 -11.54 -20.06
C VAL A 135 4.43 -10.24 -19.35
N LYS A 136 3.65 -9.90 -18.34
CA LYS A 136 3.94 -8.82 -17.41
C LYS A 136 3.83 -9.35 -15.99
N VAL A 137 4.84 -9.03 -15.19
CA VAL A 137 4.88 -9.35 -13.76
C VAL A 137 4.85 -8.07 -12.97
N ARG A 138 3.92 -8.00 -12.02
CA ARG A 138 3.85 -6.93 -11.03
C ARG A 138 3.87 -7.54 -9.64
N ILE A 139 4.57 -6.89 -8.73
CA ILE A 139 4.63 -7.31 -7.33
C ILE A 139 4.06 -6.21 -6.48
N VAL A 140 3.10 -6.60 -5.64
CA VAL A 140 2.46 -5.76 -4.66
C VAL A 140 2.84 -6.26 -3.27
N THR A 141 3.13 -5.34 -2.36
CA THR A 141 3.44 -5.65 -0.95
C THR A 141 2.45 -4.97 -0.02
N TYR A 142 2.21 -5.58 1.14
CA TYR A 142 1.37 -5.09 2.23
C TYR A 142 2.11 -5.24 3.55
#